data_AF-A0A7T7UUA2-F1
#
_entry.id   AF-A0A7T7UUA2-F1
#
_cell.length_a   1.000
_cell.length_b   1.000
_cell.length_c   1.000
_cell.angle_alpha   90.00
_cell.angle_beta   90.00
_cell.angle_gamma   90.00
#
_symmetry.space_group_name_H-M   'P 1'
#
loop_
_entity.id
_entity.type
_entity.pdbx_description
1 polymer ?
#
loop_
_entity_poly.entity_id
_entity_poly.type
_entity_poly.pdbx_seq_one_letter_code
_entity_poly.pdbx_strand_id
1 'polypeptide(L)' 'MNAIEPIQLKKVSVPFLKDVKKIELINNLAFKANELRYQAYKQEQEAINIMNKEVLGL' A
#
# COMPACT_ATOMS: atom_id res chain seq x y z
N MET A 1 -5.41 17.66 -15.74
CA MET A 1 -5.60 16.83 -14.53
C MET A 1 -6.84 16.00 -14.76
N ASN A 2 -6.71 14.67 -14.89
CA ASN A 2 -7.88 13.80 -15.05
C ASN A 2 -8.38 13.45 -13.64
N ALA A 3 -9.40 14.16 -13.17
CA ALA A 3 -10.04 13.84 -11.91
C ALA A 3 -10.86 12.54 -12.04
N ILE A 4 -11.00 11.81 -10.93
CA ILE A 4 -11.96 10.71 -10.86
C ILE A 4 -13.34 11.31 -10.64
N GLU A 5 -14.20 11.15 -11.63
CA GLU A 5 -15.60 11.54 -11.60
C GLU A 5 -16.46 10.47 -10.92
N PRO A 6 -17.58 10.84 -10.27
CA PRO A 6 -18.48 9.87 -9.62
C PRO A 6 -18.97 8.75 -10.55
N ILE A 7 -19.12 9.02 -11.85
CA ILE A 7 -19.49 8.01 -12.86
C ILE A 7 -18.44 6.91 -13.01
N GLN A 8 -17.16 7.22 -12.77
CA GLN A 8 -16.07 6.26 -12.82
C GLN A 8 -16.03 5.39 -11.56
N LEU A 9 -16.31 5.98 -10.38
CA LEU A 9 -16.43 5.23 -9.12
C LEU A 9 -17.61 4.26 -9.12
N LYS A 10 -18.75 4.64 -9.72
CA LYS A 10 -19.93 3.76 -9.84
C LYS A 10 -19.65 2.46 -10.62
N LYS A 11 -18.61 2.44 -11.46
CA LYS A 11 -18.20 1.24 -12.24
C LYS A 11 -17.34 0.27 -11.43
N VAL A 12 -16.82 0.69 -10.28
CA VAL A 12 -16.03 -0.18 -9.42
C VAL A 12 -16.97 -1.13 -8.68
N SER A 13 -16.90 -2.42 -9.02
CA SER A 13 -17.64 -3.44 -8.29
C SER A 13 -17.01 -3.65 -6.92
N VAL A 14 -17.81 -3.55 -5.86
CA VAL A 14 -17.40 -3.92 -4.50
C VAL A 14 -17.89 -5.34 -4.24
N PRO A 15 -16.99 -6.34 -4.13
CA PRO A 15 -17.40 -7.71 -3.87
C PRO A 15 -18.01 -7.81 -2.47
N PHE A 16 -19.28 -8.21 -2.39
CA PHE A 16 -19.94 -8.47 -1.13
C PHE A 16 -19.81 -9.95 -0.75
N LEU A 17 -18.88 -10.26 0.15
CA LEU A 17 -18.75 -11.58 0.75
C LEU A 17 -19.69 -11.66 1.96
N LYS A 18 -20.62 -12.63 1.98
CA LYS A 18 -21.56 -12.80 3.11
C LYS A 18 -20.87 -13.21 4.41
N ASP A 19 -19.70 -13.82 4.32
CA ASP A 19 -18.95 -14.32 5.47
C ASP A 19 -18.08 -13.19 6.07
N VAL A 20 -18.62 -12.58 7.12
CA VAL A 20 -17.98 -11.46 7.84
C VAL A 20 -16.63 -11.85 8.42
N LYS A 21 -16.46 -13.08 8.92
CA LYS A 21 -15.19 -13.54 9.50
C LYS A 21 -14.11 -13.66 8.43
N LYS A 22 -14.47 -14.13 7.23
CA LYS A 22 -13.54 -14.16 6.10
C LYS A 22 -13.16 -12.76 5.62
N ILE A 23 -14.10 -11.82 5.56
CA ILE A 23 -13.81 -10.42 5.25
C ILE A 23 -12.80 -9.84 6.25
N GLU A 24 -13.05 -10.05 7.54
CA GLU A 24 -12.16 -9.54 8.60
C GLU A 24 -10.74 -10.11 8.46
N LEU A 25 -10.63 -11.43 8.21
CA LEU A 25 -9.34 -12.06 7.95
C LEU A 25 -8.63 -11.46 6.72
N ILE A 26 -9.34 -11.30 5.60
CA ILE A 26 -8.79 -10.72 4.37
C ILE A 26 -8.30 -9.29 4.63
N ASN A 27 -9.11 -8.47 5.31
CA ASN A 27 -8.78 -7.09 5.64
C ASN A 27 -7.54 -7.03 6.54
N ASN A 28 -7.48 -7.83 7.60
CA ASN A 28 -6.34 -7.88 8.51
C ASN A 28 -5.05 -8.28 7.79
N LEU A 29 -5.12 -9.26 6.88
CA LEU A 29 -3.98 -9.65 6.05
C LEU A 29 -3.55 -8.52 5.12
N ALA A 30 -4.48 -7.86 4.45
CA ALA A 30 -4.20 -6.75 3.55
C ALA A 30 -3.57 -5.56 4.28
N PHE A 31 -4.09 -5.19 5.45
CA PHE A 31 -3.51 -4.14 6.29
C PHE A 31 -2.10 -4.49 6.75
N LYS A 32 -1.89 -5.71 7.26
CA LYS A 32 -0.56 -6.16 7.68
C LYS A 32 0.44 -6.17 6.53
N ALA A 33 0.04 -6.63 5.34
CA ALA A 33 0.90 -6.63 4.16
C ALA A 33 1.27 -5.20 3.72
N ASN A 34 0.31 -4.27 3.75
CA ASN A 34 0.56 -2.88 3.42
C ASN A 34 1.52 -2.20 4.40
N GLU A 35 1.35 -2.47 5.70
CA GLU A 35 2.26 -1.96 6.74
C GLU A 35 3.69 -2.49 6.50
N LEU A 36 3.84 -3.80 6.30
CA LEU A 36 5.14 -4.40 6.01
C LEU A 36 5.80 -3.81 4.75
N ARG A 37 5.02 -3.61 3.69
CA ARG A 37 5.51 -2.98 2.45
C ARG A 37 5.99 -1.55 2.72
N TYR A 38 5.26 -0.80 3.53
CA TYR A 38 5.63 0.58 3.87
C TYR A 38 6.91 0.63 4.70
N GLN A 39 7.07 -0.26 5.67
CA GLN A 39 8.29 -0.34 6.47
C GLN A 39 9.50 -0.76 5.65
N ALA A 40 9.35 -1.74 4.74
CA ALA A 40 10.41 -2.15 3.82
C ALA A 40 10.86 -0.99 2.93
N TYR A 41 9.90 -0.22 2.39
CA TYR A 41 10.20 0.98 1.60
C TYR A 41 11.00 2.01 2.42
N LYS A 42 10.63 2.28 3.68
CA LYS A 42 11.41 3.21 4.52
C LYS A 42 12.85 2.76 4.71
N GLN A 43 13.06 1.48 4.99
CA GLN A 43 14.39 0.91 5.17
C GLN A 43 15.21 0.98 3.88
N GLU A 44 14.59 0.73 2.73
CA GLU A 44 15.22 0.91 1.43
C GLU A 44 15.67 2.37 1.22
N GLN A 45 14.80 3.34 1.51
CA GLN A 45 15.14 4.77 1.39
C GLN A 45 16.27 5.17 2.33
N GLU A 46 16.29 4.65 3.56
CA GLU A 46 17.38 4.85 4.50
C GLU A 46 18.70 4.29 3.97
N ALA A 47 18.70 3.05 3.45
CA ALA A 47 19.88 2.43 2.85
C ALA A 47 20.40 3.23 1.64
N ILE A 48 19.51 3.73 0.79
CA ILE A 48 19.87 4.61 -0.34
C ILE A 48 20.50 5.91 0.17
N ASN A 49 19.95 6.51 1.23
CA ASN A 49 20.50 7.74 1.81
C ASN A 49 21.90 7.53 2.38
N ILE A 50 22.13 6.42 3.09
CA ILE A 50 23.45 6.04 3.61
C ILE A 50 24.42 5.83 2.45
N MET A 51 24.03 5.06 1.42
CA MET A 51 24.86 4.83 0.23
C MET A 51 25.27 6.15 -0.43
N ASN A 52 24.33 7.06 -0.65
CA ASN A 52 24.63 8.33 -1.30
C ASN A 52 25.56 9.20 -0.46
N LYS A 53 25.25 9.40 0.83
CA LYS A 53 25.99 10.34 1.68
C LYS A 53 27.33 9.79 2.16
N GLU A 54 27.35 8.56 2.65
CA GLU A 54 28.48 8.01 3.39
C GLU A 54 29.43 7.21 2.49
N VAL A 55 28.92 6.60 1.42
CA VAL A 55 29.73 5.77 0.52
C VAL A 55 30.13 6.54 -0.73
N LEU A 56 29.16 7.19 -1.39
CA LEU A 56 29.37 7.87 -2.67
C LEU A 56 29.73 9.36 -2.51
N GLY A 57 29.43 9.98 -1.37
CA GLY A 57 29.67 11.40 -1.12
C GLY A 57 28.83 12.35 -1.98
N LEU A 58 27.62 11.92 -2.37
CA LEU A 58 26.65 12.66 -3.19
C LEU A 58 25.69 13.52 -2.35
#